data_AF-A0A662MT19-F1
#
_entry.id   AF-A0A662MT19-F1
#
_cell.length_a   1.000
_cell.length_b   1.000
_cell.length_c   1.000
_cell.angle_alpha   90.00
_cell.angle_beta   90.00
_cell.angle_gamma   90.00
#
_symmetry.space_group_name_H-M   'P 1'
#
loop_
_entity.id
_entity.type
_entity.pdbx_description
1 polymer ?
#
loop_
_entity_poly.entity_id
_entity_poly.type
_entity_poly.pdbx_seq_one_letter_code
_entity_poly.pdbx_strand_id
1 'polypeptide(L)' 'MKLEIRELDDNKATLIIEGASPELVNSLRRVLIANTPKMAIEDVEFHM' A
#
# COMPACT_ATOMS: atom_id res chain seq x y z
N MET A 1 1.42 -18.87 5.43
CA MET A 1 1.04 -17.45 5.56
C MET A 1 -0.46 -17.36 5.82
N LYS A 2 -0.85 -16.77 6.94
CA LYS A 2 -2.24 -16.50 7.32
C LYS A 2 -2.40 -14.99 7.49
N LEU A 3 -3.51 -14.45 7.01
CA LEU A 3 -3.85 -13.03 7.13
C LEU A 3 -5.10 -12.88 8.01
N GLU A 4 -5.01 -12.01 9.01
CA GLU A 4 -6.14 -11.59 9.84
C GLU A 4 -6.31 -10.08 9.68
N ILE A 5 -7.56 -9.64 9.45
CA ILE A 5 -7.93 -8.22 9.39
C ILE A 5 -8.52 -7.87 10.74
N ARG A 6 -7.89 -6.94 11.46
CA ARG A 6 -8.38 -6.47 12.77
C ARG A 6 -9.29 -5.26 12.67
N GLU A 7 -9.00 -4.37 11.73
CA GLU A 7 -9.71 -3.11 11.52
C GLU A 7 -9.67 -2.81 10.01
N LEU A 8 -10.80 -2.37 9.47
CA LEU A 8 -10.92 -1.97 8.08
C LEU A 8 -11.93 -0.82 7.99
N ASP A 9 -11.39 0.37 7.80
CA ASP A 9 -12.13 1.61 7.53
C ASP A 9 -11.77 2.10 6.12
N ASP A 10 -12.50 3.08 5.62
CA ASP A 10 -12.32 3.64 4.26
C ASP A 10 -10.87 4.11 3.99
N ASN A 11 -10.16 4.59 5.02
CA ASN A 11 -8.82 5.16 4.89
C ASN A 11 -7.74 4.44 5.70
N LYS A 12 -8.06 3.30 6.34
CA LYS A 12 -7.13 2.60 7.23
C LYS A 12 -7.44 1.11 7.31
N ALA A 13 -6.40 0.28 7.30
CA ALA A 13 -6.51 -1.13 7.61
C ALA A 13 -5.41 -1.56 8.59
N THR A 14 -5.78 -2.38 9.58
CA THR A 14 -4.85 -3.02 10.51
C THR A 14 -4.85 -4.52 10.27
N LEU A 15 -3.70 -5.07 9.89
CA LEU A 15 -3.53 -6.47 9.48
C LEU A 15 -2.53 -7.20 10.38
N ILE A 16 -2.78 -8.48 10.62
CA ILE A 16 -1.79 -9.41 11.16
C ILE A 16 -1.45 -10.46 10.11
N ILE A 17 -0.15 -10.62 9.85
CA ILE A 17 0.39 -11.60 8.91
C ILE A 17 1.21 -12.61 9.71
N GLU A 18 0.76 -13.86 9.76
CA GLU A 18 1.43 -14.96 10.46
C GLU A 18 2.06 -15.95 9.47
N GLY A 19 3.20 -16.54 9.86
CA GLY A 19 3.87 -17.54 9.03
C GLY A 19 4.39 -17.00 7.70
N ALA A 20 4.79 -15.72 7.68
CA ALA A 20 5.56 -15.07 6.61
C ALA A 20 6.90 -14.61 7.18
N SER A 21 7.93 -14.54 6.35
CA SER A 21 9.23 -14.04 6.78
C SER A 21 9.20 -12.52 6.96
N PRO A 22 9.97 -11.94 7.90
CA PRO A 22 10.02 -10.48 8.10
C PRO A 22 10.42 -9.72 6.83
N GLU A 23 11.29 -10.30 6.01
CA GLU A 23 11.76 -9.71 4.75
C GLU A 23 10.62 -9.61 3.73
N LEU A 24 9.76 -10.62 3.65
CA LEU A 24 8.58 -10.61 2.79
C LEU A 24 7.59 -9.53 3.24
N VAL A 25 7.29 -9.45 4.53
CA VAL A 25 6.34 -8.45 5.08
C VAL A 25 6.89 -7.03 4.90
N ASN A 26 8.19 -6.81 5.13
CA ASN A 26 8.80 -5.51 4.90
C ASN A 26 8.85 -5.15 3.41
N SER A 27 9.08 -6.11 2.52
CA SER A 27 9.03 -5.89 1.07
C SER A 27 7.62 -5.47 0.63
N LEU A 28 6.59 -6.13 1.15
CA LEU A 28 5.19 -5.73 0.93
C LEU A 28 4.95 -4.28 1.37
N ARG A 29 5.36 -3.91 2.60
CA ARG A 29 5.26 -2.54 3.11
C ARG A 29 5.93 -1.52 2.18
N ARG A 30 7.14 -1.83 1.68
CA ARG A 30 7.88 -0.96 0.76
C ARG A 30 7.17 -0.80 -0.59
N VAL A 31 6.64 -1.88 -1.14
CA VAL A 31 5.88 -1.89 -2.40
C VAL A 31 4.62 -1.03 -2.28
N LEU A 32 3.87 -1.15 -1.18
CA LEU A 32 2.65 -0.37 -0.95
C LEU A 32 2.93 1.15 -0.93
N ILE A 33 4.09 1.58 -0.45
CA ILE A 33 4.49 2.99 -0.40
C ILE A 33 4.95 3.50 -1.76
N ALA A 34 5.80 2.73 -2.45
CA ALA A 34 6.56 3.25 -3.59
C ALA A 34 6.01 2.84 -4.96
N ASN A 35 5.40 1.67 -5.05
CA ASN A 35 5.08 1.01 -6.32
C ASN A 35 3.58 0.85 -6.56
N THR A 36 2.73 1.41 -5.69
CA THR A 36 1.29 1.43 -5.91
C THR A 36 0.99 2.50 -6.97
N PRO A 37 0.59 2.10 -8.20
CA PRO A 37 0.30 3.08 -9.24
C PRO A 37 -0.90 3.91 -8.81
N LYS A 38 -0.80 5.22 -9.02
CA LYS A 38 -1.88 6.17 -8.80
C LYS A 38 -1.90 7.16 -9.95
N MET A 39 -3.10 7.54 -10.38
CA MET A 39 -3.23 8.62 -11.34
C MET A 39 -2.95 9.94 -10.64
N ALA A 40 -2.13 10.76 -11.28
CA ALA A 40 -1.86 12.13 -10.89
C ALA A 40 -1.81 12.97 -12.17
N ILE A 41 -1.95 14.28 -12.03
CA ILE A 41 -1.72 15.21 -13.14
C ILE A 41 -0.24 15.14 -13.48
N GLU A 42 0.08 14.80 -14.72
CA GLU A 42 1.46 14.73 -15.23
C GLU A 42 1.88 16.06 -15.83
N ASP A 43 1.06 16.60 -16.73
CA ASP A 43 1.30 17.87 -17.42
C ASP A 43 0.12 18.83 -17.25
N VAL A 44 0.44 20.13 -17.15
CA VAL A 44 -0.55 21.22 -17.17
C VAL A 44 -0.13 22.24 -18.23
N GLU A 45 -0.97 22.43 -19.24
CA GLU A 45 -0.79 23.45 -20.27
C GLU A 45 -1.56 24.72 -19.90
N PHE A 46 -0.90 25.87 -19.96
CA PHE A 46 -1.51 27.17 -19.68
C PHE A 46 -1.66 27.95 -20.99
N HIS A 47 -2.87 28.40 -21.29
CA HIS A 47 -3.15 29.29 -22.42
C HIS A 47 -3.21 30.75 -21.94
N MET A 48 -2.45 31.64 -22.59
CA MET A 48 -2.46 33.11 -22.40
C MET A 48 -3.05 33.81 -23.62
#